data_AF-A0A0D0ARR1-F1
#
_entry.id   AF-A0A0D0ARR1-F1
#
_cell.length_a   1.000
_cell.length_b   1.000
_cell.length_c   1.000
_cell.angle_alpha   90.00
_cell.angle_beta   90.00
_cell.angle_gamma   90.00
#
_symmetry.space_group_name_H-M   'P 1'
#
loop_
_entity.id
_entity.type
_entity.pdbx_description
1 polymer ?
#
loop_
_entity_poly.entity_id
_entity_poly.type
_entity_poly.pdbx_seq_one_letter_code
_entity_poly.pdbx_strand_id
1 'polypeptide(L)'
;LDWVGKKSEFNSCLPADISSYKAPPYIYPSLSTEELNESVSSLRDTGVVQLASKLYSKLDSLHAPRFVHRRLHLFCIAFRVTDIRRKSPQGQDPDSCVTYEVKAGGLRDLLITTKDKLLLARPAQFFLIRPWDHKHGLVDSERALQLIVRLAQPFSAFLLKGELPKEYKRVASDHGIVAQLKDTTMTSIRDMQLRTLEIL
;
A
#
# COMPACT_ATOMS: atom_id res chain seq x y z
N LEU A 1 -4.43 -9.95 5.28
CA LEU A 1 -3.12 -10.62 5.35
C LEU A 1 -2.15 -9.56 5.79
N ASP A 2 -1.64 -9.66 7.02
CA ASP A 2 -0.58 -8.78 7.44
C ASP A 2 0.72 -9.47 7.09
N TRP A 3 1.30 -9.07 5.96
CA TRP A 3 2.56 -9.61 5.44
C TRP A 3 3.75 -9.08 6.24
N VAL A 4 3.64 -9.08 7.56
CA VAL A 4 4.70 -8.74 8.52
C VAL A 4 5.49 -10.01 8.80
N GLY A 5 6.81 -9.85 8.97
CA GLY A 5 7.71 -10.95 9.29
C GLY A 5 8.31 -11.65 8.08
N LYS A 6 8.99 -12.77 8.38
CA LYS A 6 9.80 -13.53 7.43
C LYS A 6 8.96 -14.05 6.26
N LYS A 7 9.51 -13.97 5.06
CA LYS A 7 8.90 -14.50 3.85
C LYS A 7 8.99 -16.03 3.80
N SER A 8 7.95 -16.66 3.30
CA SER A 8 7.95 -18.09 2.96
C SER A 8 8.93 -18.38 1.82
N GLU A 9 9.46 -19.59 1.80
CA GLU A 9 10.25 -20.13 0.68
C GLU A 9 9.38 -20.38 -0.57
N PHE A 10 8.07 -20.53 -0.40
CA PHE A 10 7.15 -20.81 -1.50
C PHE A 10 6.79 -19.57 -2.32
N ASN A 11 6.46 -18.47 -1.64
CA ASN A 11 6.17 -17.17 -2.26
C ASN A 11 6.46 -16.04 -1.26
N SER A 12 7.06 -14.93 -1.70
CA SER A 12 7.49 -13.89 -0.76
C SER A 12 6.35 -13.17 -0.05
N CYS A 13 5.15 -13.15 -0.62
CA CYS A 13 3.94 -12.61 0.00
C CYS A 13 3.33 -13.53 1.06
N LEU A 14 3.74 -14.80 1.17
CA LEU A 14 3.25 -15.66 2.24
C LEU A 14 4.18 -15.52 3.45
N PRO A 15 3.64 -15.45 4.68
CA PRO A 15 4.46 -15.53 5.86
C PRO A 15 5.12 -16.90 5.96
N ALA A 16 6.33 -16.95 6.53
CA ALA A 16 7.04 -18.20 6.79
C ALA A 16 6.36 -19.07 7.86
N ASP A 17 5.59 -18.45 8.75
CA ASP A 17 4.88 -19.11 9.84
C ASP A 17 3.37 -18.87 9.72
N ILE A 18 2.58 -19.91 9.95
CA ILE A 18 1.12 -19.84 9.97
C ILE A 18 0.58 -18.98 11.12
N SER A 19 1.36 -18.78 12.19
CA SER A 19 1.01 -17.90 13.31
C SER A 19 0.81 -16.44 12.86
N SER A 20 1.42 -16.05 11.73
CA SER A 20 1.27 -14.73 11.09
C SER A 20 -0.05 -14.54 10.33
N TYR A 21 -0.88 -15.58 10.19
CA TYR A 21 -2.24 -15.44 9.65
C TYR A 21 -3.27 -14.96 10.68
N LYS A 22 -2.87 -14.80 11.96
CA LYS A 22 -3.72 -14.08 12.93
C LYS A 22 -3.99 -12.70 12.38
N ALA A 23 -5.27 -12.37 12.18
CA ALA A 23 -5.69 -11.03 11.79
C ALA A 23 -5.17 -10.07 12.86
N PRO A 24 -4.26 -9.13 12.53
CA PRO A 24 -3.80 -8.20 13.53
C PRO A 24 -4.95 -7.32 13.96
N PRO A 25 -4.93 -6.81 15.20
CA PRO A 25 -5.91 -5.82 15.61
C PRO A 25 -5.92 -4.72 14.57
N TYR A 26 -7.10 -4.36 14.07
CA TYR A 26 -7.24 -3.26 13.12
C TYR A 26 -6.78 -1.97 13.83
N ILE A 27 -5.57 -1.48 13.49
CA ILE A 27 -4.90 -0.42 14.25
C ILE A 27 -5.38 0.99 13.85
N TYR A 28 -6.13 1.12 12.75
CA TYR A 28 -6.43 2.43 12.20
C TYR A 28 -7.73 2.99 12.79
N PRO A 29 -7.76 4.28 13.17
CA PRO A 29 -9.01 4.93 13.53
C PRO A 29 -9.96 4.82 12.34
N SER A 30 -11.07 4.12 12.51
CA SER A 30 -12.19 4.21 11.58
C SER A 30 -12.82 5.58 11.77
N LEU A 31 -12.93 6.37 10.69
CA LEU A 31 -13.77 7.56 10.70
C LEU A 31 -15.16 7.20 11.22
N SER A 32 -15.71 8.01 12.10
CA SER A 32 -17.13 7.91 12.46
C SER A 32 -18.00 8.18 11.24
N THR A 33 -19.28 7.80 11.30
CA THR A 33 -20.23 8.07 10.23
C THR A 33 -20.35 9.57 9.96
N GLU A 34 -20.30 10.39 11.02
CA GLU A 34 -20.37 11.85 10.97
C GLU A 34 -19.12 12.44 10.30
N GLU A 35 -17.92 12.04 10.73
CA GLU A 35 -16.64 12.50 10.15
C GLU A 35 -16.51 12.11 8.66
N LEU A 36 -17.02 10.93 8.30
CA LEU A 36 -17.07 10.46 6.93
C LEU A 36 -18.03 11.30 6.08
N ASN A 37 -19.20 11.66 6.60
CA ASN A 37 -20.17 12.50 5.91
C ASN A 37 -19.65 13.94 5.73
N GLU A 38 -18.98 14.50 6.73
CA GLU A 38 -18.32 15.80 6.64
C GLU A 38 -17.21 15.78 5.57
N SER A 39 -16.36 14.76 5.59
CA SER A 39 -15.31 14.56 4.60
C SER A 39 -15.87 14.43 3.19
N VAL A 40 -16.94 13.64 2.99
CA VAL A 40 -17.63 13.52 1.70
C VAL A 40 -18.21 14.86 1.27
N SER A 41 -18.82 15.62 2.18
CA SER A 41 -19.42 16.92 1.89
C SER A 41 -18.39 17.94 1.41
N SER A 42 -17.19 17.96 2.02
CA SER A 42 -16.08 18.81 1.57
C SER A 42 -15.50 18.44 0.19
N LEU A 43 -15.75 17.21 -0.28
CA LEU A 43 -15.26 16.69 -1.56
C LEU A 43 -16.29 16.80 -2.69
N ARG A 44 -17.47 17.41 -2.47
CA ARG A 44 -18.55 17.56 -3.46
C ARG A 44 -18.24 18.57 -4.58
N ASP A 45 -16.97 18.85 -4.84
CA ASP A 45 -16.56 19.54 -6.06
C ASP A 45 -16.80 18.67 -7.29
N THR A 46 -17.34 19.26 -8.35
CA THR A 46 -17.74 18.54 -9.58
C THR A 46 -16.56 17.80 -10.22
N GLY A 47 -15.35 18.39 -10.17
CA GLY A 47 -14.13 17.79 -10.71
C GLY A 47 -13.65 16.59 -9.91
N VAL A 48 -13.76 16.65 -8.58
CA VAL A 48 -13.42 15.55 -7.67
C VAL A 48 -14.39 14.38 -7.84
N VAL A 49 -15.69 14.65 -7.93
CA VAL A 49 -16.72 13.62 -8.15
C VAL A 49 -16.43 12.85 -9.45
N GLN A 50 -16.15 13.55 -10.55
CA GLN A 50 -15.89 12.89 -11.82
C GLN A 50 -14.61 12.03 -11.80
N LEU A 51 -13.55 12.49 -11.13
CA LEU A 51 -12.34 11.69 -10.92
C LEU A 51 -12.61 10.47 -10.04
N ALA A 52 -13.36 10.64 -8.94
CA ALA A 52 -13.72 9.57 -8.03
C ALA A 52 -14.50 8.47 -8.76
N SER A 53 -15.51 8.84 -9.55
CA SER A 53 -16.29 7.89 -10.36
C SER A 53 -15.42 7.17 -11.40
N LYS A 54 -14.48 7.87 -12.05
CA LYS A 54 -13.56 7.25 -13.01
C LYS A 54 -12.58 6.29 -12.34
N LEU A 55 -12.05 6.65 -11.16
CA LEU A 55 -11.17 5.79 -10.38
C LEU A 55 -11.93 4.54 -9.89
N TYR A 56 -13.14 4.74 -9.36
CA TYR A 56 -14.02 3.67 -8.92
C TYR A 56 -14.27 2.68 -10.06
N SER A 57 -14.73 3.17 -11.22
CA SER A 57 -15.04 2.30 -12.37
C SER A 57 -13.83 1.46 -12.80
N LYS A 58 -12.62 2.03 -12.71
CA LYS A 58 -11.38 1.28 -12.99
C LYS A 58 -11.12 0.23 -11.92
N LEU A 59 -11.25 0.57 -10.64
CA LEU A 59 -11.03 -0.35 -9.52
C LEU A 59 -12.06 -1.49 -9.47
N ASP A 60 -13.31 -1.19 -9.77
CA ASP A 60 -14.43 -2.14 -9.83
C ASP A 60 -14.24 -3.18 -10.95
N SER A 61 -13.62 -2.77 -12.06
CA SER A 61 -13.26 -3.69 -13.15
C SER A 61 -12.10 -4.65 -12.82
N LEU A 62 -11.41 -4.47 -11.68
CA LEU A 62 -10.28 -5.31 -11.30
C LEU A 62 -10.75 -6.60 -10.62
N HIS A 63 -10.15 -7.73 -10.99
CA HIS A 63 -10.50 -9.01 -10.41
C HIS A 63 -10.02 -9.15 -8.96
N ALA A 64 -10.53 -10.17 -8.27
CA ALA A 64 -9.99 -10.60 -7.00
C ALA A 64 -8.49 -10.94 -7.09
N PRO A 65 -7.70 -10.69 -6.03
CA PRO A 65 -6.36 -11.26 -5.92
C PRO A 65 -6.39 -12.78 -6.11
N ARG A 66 -5.49 -13.32 -6.93
CA ARG A 66 -5.46 -14.76 -7.24
C ARG A 66 -4.04 -15.30 -7.32
N PHE A 67 -3.87 -16.56 -6.95
CA PHE A 67 -2.61 -17.28 -7.13
C PHE A 67 -2.67 -18.15 -8.38
N VAL A 68 -1.67 -18.00 -9.25
CA VAL A 68 -1.52 -18.78 -10.49
C VAL A 68 -0.05 -19.15 -10.63
N HIS A 69 0.28 -20.44 -10.83
CA HIS A 69 1.67 -20.92 -10.95
C HIS A 69 2.63 -20.41 -9.85
N ARG A 70 2.18 -20.42 -8.59
CA ARG A 70 2.94 -19.89 -7.42
C ARG A 70 3.21 -18.37 -7.46
N ARG A 71 2.58 -17.63 -8.37
CA ARG A 71 2.64 -16.18 -8.45
C ARG A 71 1.35 -15.59 -7.90
N LEU A 72 1.48 -14.59 -7.05
CA LEU A 72 0.34 -13.78 -6.63
C LEU A 72 0.08 -12.71 -7.67
N HIS A 73 -1.05 -12.80 -8.36
CA HIS A 73 -1.58 -11.71 -9.16
C HIS A 73 -2.37 -10.80 -8.23
N LEU A 74 -1.78 -9.64 -7.93
CA LEU A 74 -2.36 -8.67 -7.02
C LEU A 74 -2.75 -7.41 -7.78
N PHE A 75 -4.03 -7.04 -7.66
CA PHE A 75 -4.52 -5.74 -8.06
C PHE A 75 -4.25 -4.76 -6.92
N CYS A 76 -3.57 -3.67 -7.23
CA CYS A 76 -3.16 -2.71 -6.21
C CYS A 76 -3.05 -1.29 -6.75
N ILE A 77 -3.11 -0.34 -5.82
CA ILE A 77 -2.66 1.02 -6.04
C ILE A 77 -1.18 1.06 -5.69
N ALA A 78 -0.34 1.41 -6.67
CA ALA A 78 1.11 1.43 -6.51
C ALA A 78 1.64 2.87 -6.45
N PHE A 79 2.51 3.10 -5.47
CA PHE A 79 3.20 4.35 -5.23
C PHE A 79 4.70 4.11 -5.44
N ARG A 80 5.27 4.78 -6.44
CA ARG A 80 6.69 4.62 -6.76
C ARG A 80 7.54 5.30 -5.68
N VAL A 81 8.52 4.57 -5.15
CA VAL A 81 9.49 5.13 -4.22
C VAL A 81 10.45 6.03 -4.99
N THR A 82 10.62 7.25 -4.48
CA THR A 82 11.47 8.28 -5.08
C THR A 82 12.79 8.43 -4.34
N ASP A 83 12.80 8.17 -3.04
CA ASP A 83 13.98 8.34 -2.19
C ASP A 83 13.97 7.33 -1.03
N ILE A 84 15.16 6.83 -0.68
CA ILE A 84 15.39 5.93 0.45
C ILE A 84 16.64 6.40 1.19
N ARG A 85 16.49 6.76 2.46
CA ARG A 85 17.59 7.20 3.32
C ARG A 85 17.67 6.30 4.54
N ARG A 86 18.87 5.83 4.86
CA ARG A 86 19.09 5.13 6.12
C ARG A 86 19.13 6.16 7.25
N LYS A 87 18.32 5.96 8.30
CA LYS A 87 18.53 6.70 9.55
C LYS A 87 19.68 6.05 10.32
N SER A 88 20.52 6.88 10.93
CA SER A 88 21.70 6.42 11.68
C SER A 88 21.30 5.39 12.74
N PRO A 89 22.10 4.33 12.94
CA PRO A 89 21.78 3.28 13.91
C PRO A 89 21.74 3.85 15.34
N GLN A 90 20.63 3.64 16.05
CA GLN A 90 20.62 3.69 17.51
C GLN A 90 21.18 2.35 18.01
N GLY A 91 22.51 2.24 18.11
CA GLY A 91 23.19 1.07 18.69
C GLY A 91 24.01 0.24 17.70
N GLN A 92 25.15 -0.27 18.19
CA GLN A 92 26.16 -1.02 17.43
C GLN A 92 25.89 -2.53 17.41
N ASP A 93 24.64 -2.97 17.27
CA ASP A 93 24.35 -4.40 17.13
C ASP A 93 24.23 -4.78 15.64
N PRO A 94 25.12 -5.62 15.08
CA PRO A 94 25.07 -6.05 13.69
C PRO A 94 23.80 -6.85 13.31
N ASP A 95 23.05 -7.39 14.29
CA ASP A 95 21.79 -8.12 14.05
C ASP A 95 20.53 -7.25 14.20
N SER A 96 20.71 -5.96 14.50
CA SER A 96 19.62 -5.00 14.67
C SER A 96 18.96 -4.63 13.33
N CYS A 97 17.63 -4.49 13.36
CA CYS A 97 16.87 -4.00 12.23
C CYS A 97 17.27 -2.56 11.89
N VAL A 98 17.36 -2.24 10.60
CA VAL A 98 17.72 -0.90 10.12
C VAL A 98 16.45 -0.12 9.82
N THR A 99 16.40 1.12 10.31
CA THR A 99 15.30 2.05 10.00
C THR A 99 15.66 2.89 8.78
N TYR A 100 14.77 2.87 7.79
CA TYR A 100 14.85 3.66 6.58
C TYR A 100 13.74 4.71 6.55
N GLU A 101 14.09 5.94 6.21
CA GLU A 101 13.14 6.95 5.77
C GLU A 101 12.90 6.75 4.28
N VAL A 102 11.64 6.58 3.90
CA VAL A 102 11.21 6.30 2.54
C VAL A 102 10.24 7.37 2.08
N LYS A 103 10.48 7.89 0.88
CA LYS A 103 9.60 8.85 0.21
C LYS A 103 9.02 8.23 -1.05
N ALA A 104 7.72 8.40 -1.25
CA ALA A 104 7.03 7.94 -2.44
C ALA A 104 6.08 9.02 -2.96
N GLY A 105 5.87 9.02 -4.28
CA GLY A 105 4.91 9.93 -4.91
C GLY A 105 3.51 9.76 -4.30
N GLY A 106 2.84 10.87 -4.00
CA GLY A 106 1.50 10.86 -3.40
C GLY A 106 1.40 10.48 -1.91
N LEU A 107 2.48 9.98 -1.27
CA LEU A 107 2.48 9.55 0.13
C LEU A 107 3.29 10.46 1.04
N ARG A 108 2.87 10.61 2.30
CA ARG A 108 3.70 11.22 3.36
C ARG A 108 4.97 10.40 3.57
N ASP A 109 6.04 11.07 3.98
CA ASP A 109 7.30 10.41 4.30
C ASP A 109 7.07 9.40 5.43
N LEU A 110 7.60 8.18 5.27
CA LEU A 110 7.35 7.07 6.19
C LEU A 110 8.64 6.41 6.65
N LEU A 111 8.58 5.77 7.81
CA LEU A 111 9.68 5.01 8.39
C LEU A 111 9.42 3.51 8.23
N ILE A 112 10.39 2.80 7.68
CA ILE A 112 10.34 1.35 7.51
C ILE A 112 11.50 0.72 8.26
N THR A 113 11.19 -0.18 9.18
CA THR A 113 12.18 -0.97 9.92
C THR A 113 12.27 -2.36 9.29
N THR A 114 13.46 -2.73 8.85
CA THR A 114 13.69 -4.03 8.22
C THR A 114 15.15 -4.49 8.38
N LYS A 115 15.36 -5.81 8.39
CA LYS A 115 16.69 -6.41 8.25
C LYS A 115 17.21 -6.40 6.81
N ASP A 116 16.34 -6.21 5.81
CA ASP A 116 16.72 -6.19 4.40
C ASP A 116 17.46 -4.89 4.04
N LYS A 117 18.60 -5.03 3.35
CA LYS A 117 19.43 -3.88 2.92
C LYS A 117 18.83 -3.18 1.70
N LEU A 118 17.95 -2.19 1.92
CA LEU A 118 17.24 -1.47 0.86
C LEU A 118 18.13 -0.65 -0.08
N LEU A 119 19.29 -0.19 0.39
CA LEU A 119 20.22 0.65 -0.37
C LEU A 119 20.95 -0.07 -1.52
N LEU A 120 20.86 -1.40 -1.60
CA LEU A 120 21.50 -2.18 -2.66
C LEU A 120 20.81 -2.03 -4.03
N ALA A 121 19.69 -1.31 -4.10
CA ALA A 121 18.90 -1.14 -5.32
C ALA A 121 18.51 0.33 -5.51
N ARG A 122 18.20 0.69 -6.77
CA ARG A 122 17.76 2.04 -7.09
C ARG A 122 16.38 2.28 -6.48
N PRO A 123 16.11 3.44 -5.85
CA PRO A 123 14.79 3.77 -5.28
C PRO A 123 13.64 3.55 -6.28
N ALA A 124 13.89 3.88 -7.54
CA ALA A 124 12.99 3.67 -8.68
C ALA A 124 12.49 2.22 -8.90
N GLN A 125 13.16 1.21 -8.32
CA GLN A 125 12.76 -0.20 -8.38
C GLN A 125 11.81 -0.58 -7.25
N PHE A 126 11.63 0.28 -6.25
CA PHE A 126 10.75 0.01 -5.12
C PHE A 126 9.37 0.64 -5.30
N PHE A 127 8.36 -0.08 -4.83
CA PHE A 127 6.97 0.34 -4.85
C PHE A 127 6.34 0.09 -3.49
N LEU A 128 5.65 1.10 -2.97
CA LEU A 128 4.68 0.91 -1.89
C LEU A 128 3.34 0.59 -2.52
N ILE A 129 2.70 -0.49 -2.10
CA ILE A 129 1.42 -0.90 -2.68
C ILE A 129 0.33 -0.96 -1.62
N ARG A 130 -0.87 -0.54 -2.02
CA ARG A 130 -2.13 -0.79 -1.31
C ARG A 130 -2.90 -1.85 -2.07
N PRO A 131 -3.10 -3.05 -1.50
CA PRO A 131 -3.97 -4.06 -2.09
C PRO A 131 -5.37 -3.53 -2.29
N TRP A 132 -5.98 -3.93 -3.40
CA TRP A 132 -7.39 -3.71 -3.64
C TRP A 132 -8.17 -4.97 -3.27
N ASP A 133 -9.19 -4.83 -2.43
CA ASP A 133 -10.17 -5.88 -2.16
C ASP A 133 -11.56 -5.41 -2.62
N HIS A 134 -12.13 -6.15 -3.57
CA HIS A 134 -13.41 -5.88 -4.22
C HIS A 134 -14.61 -6.27 -3.35
N LYS A 135 -14.40 -6.74 -2.10
CA LYS A 135 -15.47 -7.16 -1.17
C LYS A 135 -16.51 -6.09 -0.84
N HIS A 136 -16.32 -4.87 -1.33
CA HIS A 136 -17.28 -3.79 -1.21
C HIS A 136 -17.64 -3.29 -2.62
N GLY A 137 -18.51 -4.02 -3.31
CA GLY A 137 -19.19 -3.53 -4.51
C GLY A 137 -20.16 -2.41 -4.11
N LEU A 138 -19.98 -1.21 -4.67
CA LEU A 138 -20.76 -0.03 -4.29
C LEU A 138 -21.18 0.78 -5.54
N VAL A 139 -22.45 0.68 -5.90
CA VAL A 139 -23.06 1.43 -7.01
C VAL A 139 -23.66 2.74 -6.48
N ASP A 140 -22.87 3.83 -6.35
CA ASP A 140 -23.35 5.24 -6.29
C ASP A 140 -22.17 6.25 -6.35
N SER A 141 -22.42 7.47 -6.82
CA SER A 141 -21.57 8.66 -6.78
C SER A 141 -21.14 9.06 -5.35
N GLU A 142 -22.04 9.00 -4.38
CA GLU A 142 -21.72 9.25 -2.96
C GLU A 142 -20.73 8.20 -2.44
N ARG A 143 -20.89 6.95 -2.88
CA ARG A 143 -20.02 5.83 -2.54
C ARG A 143 -18.63 5.96 -3.18
N ALA A 144 -18.53 6.57 -4.36
CA ALA A 144 -17.25 6.91 -4.99
C ALA A 144 -16.48 7.98 -4.18
N LEU A 145 -17.17 8.98 -3.63
CA LEU A 145 -16.53 9.95 -2.72
C LEU A 145 -16.12 9.29 -1.40
N GLN A 146 -16.95 8.41 -0.84
CA GLN A 146 -16.59 7.60 0.33
C GLN A 146 -15.34 6.76 0.07
N LEU A 147 -15.20 6.21 -1.15
CA LEU A 147 -13.97 5.51 -1.55
C LEU A 147 -12.77 6.44 -1.49
N ILE A 148 -12.85 7.66 -2.02
CA ILE A 148 -11.74 8.63 -1.94
C ILE A 148 -11.36 8.94 -0.49
N VAL A 149 -12.34 9.17 0.38
CA VAL A 149 -12.11 9.39 1.81
C VAL A 149 -11.38 8.19 2.43
N ARG A 150 -11.83 6.97 2.14
CA ARG A 150 -11.17 5.72 2.59
C ARG A 150 -9.79 5.53 1.99
N LEU A 151 -9.54 6.02 0.77
CA LEU A 151 -8.23 5.98 0.14
C LEU A 151 -7.25 6.97 0.78
N ALA A 152 -7.76 8.09 1.31
CA ALA A 152 -6.97 9.08 2.06
C ALA A 152 -6.63 8.66 3.49
N GLN A 153 -7.41 7.75 4.09
CA GLN A 153 -7.09 7.18 5.39
C GLN A 153 -5.75 6.43 5.38
N PRO A 154 -5.03 6.42 6.52
CA PRO A 154 -3.87 5.56 6.71
C PRO A 154 -4.18 4.11 6.36
N PHE A 155 -3.25 3.44 5.70
CA PHE A 155 -3.43 2.07 5.24
C PHE A 155 -2.18 1.22 5.45
N SER A 156 -2.38 -0.08 5.63
CA SER A 156 -1.29 -1.06 5.60
C SER A 156 -0.75 -1.17 4.18
N ALA A 157 0.48 -0.70 3.98
CA ALA A 157 1.20 -0.76 2.72
C ALA A 157 2.16 -1.95 2.67
N PHE A 158 2.53 -2.37 1.47
CA PHE A 158 3.62 -3.33 1.27
C PHE A 158 4.73 -2.74 0.44
N LEU A 159 5.97 -3.02 0.85
CA LEU A 159 7.14 -2.66 0.09
C LEU A 159 7.51 -3.80 -0.86
N LEU A 160 7.45 -3.53 -2.16
CA LEU A 160 7.88 -4.42 -3.22
C LEU A 160 9.16 -3.89 -3.86
N LYS A 161 10.06 -4.79 -4.21
CA LYS A 161 11.22 -4.54 -5.06
C LYS A 161 11.01 -5.21 -6.40
N GLY A 162 11.11 -4.45 -7.49
CA GLY A 162 11.18 -5.02 -8.84
C GLY A 162 12.55 -5.66 -9.06
N GLU A 163 12.56 -6.94 -9.43
CA GLU A 163 13.79 -7.67 -9.77
C GLU A 163 13.98 -7.78 -11.29
N LEU A 164 12.92 -8.20 -11.99
CA LEU A 164 12.87 -8.33 -13.44
C LEU A 164 11.68 -7.54 -14.00
N PRO A 165 11.63 -7.28 -15.31
CA PRO A 165 10.46 -6.67 -15.93
C PRO A 165 9.19 -7.45 -15.57
N LYS A 166 8.26 -6.80 -14.86
CA LYS A 166 6.98 -7.37 -14.36
C LYS A 166 7.09 -8.35 -13.18
N GLU A 167 8.28 -8.58 -12.63
CA GLU A 167 8.45 -9.47 -11.47
C GLU A 167 8.85 -8.68 -10.23
N TYR A 168 8.05 -8.88 -9.19
CA TYR A 168 8.21 -8.18 -7.93
C TYR A 168 8.41 -9.18 -6.81
N LYS A 169 9.24 -8.81 -5.83
CA LYS A 169 9.36 -9.53 -4.57
C LYS A 169 9.03 -8.61 -3.41
N ARG A 170 8.37 -9.15 -2.40
CA ARG A 170 8.14 -8.46 -1.14
C ARG A 170 9.47 -8.29 -0.40
N VAL A 171 9.69 -7.09 0.11
CA VAL A 171 10.72 -6.82 1.12
C VAL A 171 10.12 -7.17 2.47
N ALA A 172 10.82 -8.00 3.25
CA ALA A 172 10.37 -8.31 4.60
C ALA A 172 10.40 -7.04 5.46
N SER A 173 9.43 -6.88 6.36
CA SER A 173 9.46 -5.86 7.39
C SER A 173 9.07 -6.49 8.71
N ASP A 174 9.73 -6.05 9.79
CA ASP A 174 9.50 -6.56 11.13
C ASP A 174 8.20 -5.99 11.74
N HIS A 175 7.70 -4.88 11.20
CA HIS A 175 6.49 -4.21 11.65
C HIS A 175 5.57 -3.91 10.45
N GLY A 176 4.29 -3.63 10.71
CA GLY A 176 3.37 -3.15 9.69
C GLY A 176 3.84 -1.81 9.11
N ILE A 177 3.86 -1.70 7.78
CA ILE A 177 4.18 -0.42 7.11
C ILE A 177 2.87 0.34 6.98
N VAL A 178 2.78 1.49 7.67
CA VAL A 178 1.62 2.38 7.58
C VAL A 178 1.95 3.51 6.62
N ALA A 179 1.16 3.65 5.57
CA ALA A 179 1.28 4.76 4.63
C ALA A 179 0.02 5.64 4.66
N GLN A 180 0.19 6.91 4.34
CA GLN A 180 -0.89 7.88 4.25
C GLN A 180 -0.66 8.81 3.06
N LEU A 181 -1.72 9.20 2.36
CA LEU A 181 -1.61 10.20 1.30
C LEU A 181 -1.14 11.54 1.85
N LYS A 182 -0.37 12.31 1.07
CA LYS A 182 0.04 13.67 1.46
C LYS A 182 -1.17 14.56 1.68
N ASP A 183 -2.12 14.44 0.77
CA ASP A 183 -3.33 15.24 0.71
C ASP A 183 -4.41 14.50 -0.12
N THR A 184 -5.68 14.82 0.09
CA THR A 184 -6.85 14.29 -0.64
C THR A 184 -7.11 15.06 -1.94
N THR A 185 -6.21 15.97 -2.32
CA THR A 185 -6.30 16.76 -3.55
C THR A 185 -6.20 15.90 -4.82
N MET A 186 -6.75 16.46 -5.92
CA MET A 186 -6.77 15.81 -7.24
C MET A 186 -5.40 15.33 -7.72
N THR A 187 -4.31 15.98 -7.30
CA THR A 187 -2.93 15.60 -7.62
C THR A 187 -2.55 14.25 -7.02
N SER A 188 -2.79 14.03 -5.73
CA SER A 188 -2.51 12.74 -5.08
C SER A 188 -3.33 11.59 -5.68
N ILE A 189 -4.59 11.87 -6.05
CA ILE A 189 -5.47 10.89 -6.69
C ILE A 189 -5.00 10.56 -8.12
N ARG A 190 -4.53 11.55 -8.88
CA ARG A 190 -3.97 11.34 -10.23
C ARG A 190 -2.67 10.55 -10.21
N ASP A 191 -1.87 10.70 -9.16
CA ASP A 191 -0.61 9.98 -8.98
C ASP A 191 -0.80 8.50 -8.61
N MET A 192 -2.03 8.08 -8.25
CA MET A 192 -2.36 6.69 -7.98
C MET A 192 -2.24 5.84 -9.25
N GLN A 193 -1.22 4.98 -9.28
CA GLN A 193 -1.03 4.06 -10.40
C GLN A 193 -1.73 2.74 -10.09
N LEU A 194 -2.89 2.51 -10.70
CA LEU A 194 -3.53 1.19 -10.68
C LEU A 194 -2.68 0.20 -11.46
N ARG A 195 -2.25 -0.88 -10.81
CA ARG A 195 -1.40 -1.91 -11.41
C ARG A 195 -1.88 -3.30 -11.03
N THR A 196 -1.70 -4.23 -11.97
CA THR A 196 -1.69 -5.66 -11.67
C THR A 196 -0.23 -6.07 -11.55
N LEU A 197 0.18 -6.55 -10.38
CA LEU A 197 1.54 -6.99 -10.12
C LEU A 197 1.58 -8.50 -9.98
N GLU A 198 2.62 -9.11 -10.54
CA GLU A 198 2.95 -10.52 -10.33
C GLU A 198 4.04 -10.61 -9.27
N ILE A 199 3.70 -11.17 -8.12
CA ILE A 199 4.60 -11.23 -6.97
C ILE A 199 5.08 -12.67 -6.76
N LEU A 200 6.40 -12.82 -6.73
CA LEU A 200 7.14 -14.06 -6.50
C LEU A 200 7.44 -14.26 -5.02
#